data_AF-A0A966Y6B3-F1
#
_entry.id   AF-A0A966Y6B3-F1
#
_cell.length_a   1.000
_cell.length_b   1.000
_cell.length_c   1.000
_cell.angle_alpha   90.00
_cell.angle_beta   90.00
_cell.angle_gamma   90.00
#
_symmetry.space_group_name_H-M   'P 1'
#
loop_
_entity.id
_entity.type
_entity.pdbx_description
1 polymer ?
#
loop_
_entity_poly.entity_id
_entity_poly.type
_entity_poly.pdbx_seq_one_letter_code
_entity_poly.pdbx_strand_id
1 'polypeptide(L)'
;MTDHDRLNSDIIAALLCQFQVHISDICDKHEIHPTALIDRFEKVNARFENLVNVNETGLIILYEARPLPPIIAREFDTYSLSDTGHSYAT
;
A
#
# COMPACT_ATOMS: atom_id res chain seq x y z
N MET A 1 -10.23 -14.07 -5.11
CA MET A 1 -9.15 -13.15 -4.69
C MET A 1 -8.21 -13.05 -5.87
N THR A 2 -8.22 -11.90 -6.53
CA THR A 2 -7.32 -11.62 -7.65
C THR A 2 -5.91 -11.37 -7.10
N ASP A 3 -4.88 -11.43 -7.93
CA ASP A 3 -3.50 -11.15 -7.52
C ASP A 3 -3.36 -9.76 -6.85
N HIS A 4 -4.08 -8.77 -7.39
CA HIS A 4 -4.20 -7.42 -6.83
C HIS A 4 -4.81 -7.38 -5.42
N ASP A 5 -5.83 -8.20 -5.12
CA ASP A 5 -6.43 -8.26 -3.78
C ASP A 5 -5.43 -8.78 -2.75
N ARG A 6 -4.56 -9.71 -3.16
CA ARG A 6 -3.54 -10.30 -2.31
C ARG A 6 -2.43 -9.29 -2.02
N LEU A 7 -1.95 -8.59 -3.06
CA LEU A 7 -0.98 -7.50 -2.92
C LEU A 7 -1.47 -6.45 -1.92
N ASN A 8 -2.72 -6.00 -2.08
CA ASN A 8 -3.30 -4.99 -1.20
C ASN A 8 -3.44 -5.49 0.23
N SER A 9 -3.86 -6.74 0.40
CA SER A 9 -3.99 -7.36 1.73
C SER A 9 -2.64 -7.46 2.45
N ASP A 10 -1.56 -7.86 1.76
CA ASP A 10 -0.21 -7.92 2.36
C ASP A 10 0.28 -6.53 2.80
N ILE A 11 0.08 -5.49 1.96
CA ILE A 11 0.43 -4.11 2.29
C ILE A 11 -0.34 -3.63 3.53
N ILE A 12 -1.66 -3.84 3.54
CA ILE A 12 -2.53 -3.46 4.66
C ILE A 12 -2.10 -4.17 5.95
N ALA A 13 -1.87 -5.48 5.89
CA ALA A 13 -1.44 -6.25 7.05
C ALA A 13 -0.10 -5.75 7.62
N ALA A 14 0.86 -5.45 6.75
CA ALA A 14 2.15 -4.88 7.16
C ALA A 14 1.99 -3.51 7.83
N LEU A 15 1.15 -2.62 7.29
CA LEU A 15 0.88 -1.31 7.90
C LEU A 15 0.22 -1.41 9.28
N LEU A 16 -0.75 -2.31 9.43
CA LEU A 16 -1.46 -2.47 10.69
C LEU A 16 -0.63 -3.16 11.78
N CYS A 17 0.25 -4.09 11.40
CA CYS A 17 1.05 -4.88 12.35
C CYS A 17 2.40 -4.23 12.66
N GLN A 18 3.05 -3.66 11.66
CA GLN A 18 4.43 -3.19 11.74
C GLN A 18 4.56 -1.67 11.59
N PHE A 19 3.49 -0.96 11.23
CA PHE A 19 3.53 0.47 10.88
C PHE A 19 4.51 0.80 9.75
N GLN A 20 4.94 -0.20 8.98
CA GLN A 20 5.88 -0.08 7.89
C GLN A 20 5.66 -1.20 6.87
N VAL A 21 6.05 -0.93 5.62
CA VAL A 21 6.02 -1.88 4.50
C VAL A 21 7.36 -1.82 3.81
N HIS A 22 8.00 -2.97 3.63
CA HIS A 22 9.24 -3.11 2.88
C HIS A 22 8.94 -3.53 1.45
N ILE A 23 9.55 -2.83 0.49
CA ILE A 23 9.37 -3.12 -0.93
C ILE A 23 9.87 -4.53 -1.25
N SER A 24 11.02 -4.93 -0.70
CA SER A 24 11.60 -6.26 -0.91
C SER A 24 10.63 -7.37 -0.51
N ASP A 25 9.98 -7.27 0.65
CA ASP A 25 9.01 -8.26 1.12
C ASP A 25 7.79 -8.39 0.20
N ILE A 26 7.36 -7.28 -0.40
CA ILE A 26 6.23 -7.27 -1.33
C ILE A 26 6.64 -7.82 -2.70
N CYS A 27 7.77 -7.37 -3.24
CA CYS A 27 8.29 -7.85 -4.53
C CYS A 27 8.69 -9.33 -4.51
N ASP A 28 9.08 -9.89 -3.37
CA ASP A 28 9.39 -11.32 -3.23
C ASP A 28 8.13 -12.19 -3.30
N LYS A 29 6.99 -11.66 -2.83
CA LYS A 29 5.70 -12.36 -2.77
C LYS A 29 4.80 -12.13 -3.99
N HIS A 30 4.98 -11.01 -4.68
CA HIS A 30 4.10 -10.51 -5.74
C HIS A 30 4.93 -10.10 -6.95
N GLU A 31 4.43 -10.36 -8.16
CA GLU A 31 5.10 -10.00 -9.41
C GLU A 31 4.91 -8.50 -9.73
N ILE A 32 5.44 -7.63 -8.85
CA ILE A 32 5.36 -6.16 -8.98
C ILE A 32 6.74 -5.52 -8.99
N HIS A 33 6.93 -4.53 -9.84
CA HIS A 33 8.16 -3.75 -9.88
C HIS A 33 8.24 -2.78 -8.69
N PRO A 34 9.43 -2.65 -8.06
CA PRO A 34 9.63 -1.78 -6.90
C PRO A 34 9.27 -0.32 -7.20
N THR A 35 9.57 0.18 -8.40
CA THR A 35 9.23 1.54 -8.82
C THR A 35 7.72 1.79 -8.87
N ALA A 36 6.92 0.81 -9.31
CA ALA A 36 5.47 0.93 -9.33
C ALA A 36 4.90 0.98 -7.90
N LEU A 37 5.52 0.24 -6.97
CA LEU A 37 5.12 0.24 -5.57
C LEU A 37 5.47 1.58 -4.88
N ILE A 38 6.65 2.13 -5.16
CA ILE A 38 7.07 3.46 -4.65
C ILE A 38 6.12 4.55 -5.17
N ASP A 39 5.81 4.58 -6.46
CA ASP A 39 4.88 5.58 -7.03
C ASP A 39 3.51 5.54 -6.34
N ARG A 40 3.02 4.33 -6.02
CA ARG A 40 1.77 4.14 -5.30
C ARG A 40 1.86 4.62 -3.84
N PHE A 41 2.98 4.38 -3.17
CA PHE A 41 3.25 4.90 -1.82
C PHE A 41 3.33 6.43 -1.80
N GLU A 42 4.01 7.04 -2.77
CA GLU A 42 4.12 8.48 -2.93
C GLU A 42 2.75 9.14 -3.11
N LYS A 43 1.88 8.54 -3.94
CA LYS A 43 0.49 9.00 -4.11
C LYS A 43 -0.29 9.00 -2.81
N VAL A 44 -0.16 7.94 -2.00
CA VAL A 44 -0.80 7.86 -0.68
C VAL A 44 -0.21 8.90 0.26
N ASN A 45 1.12 9.05 0.26
CA ASN A 45 1.83 10.03 1.09
C ASN A 45 1.34 11.47 0.85
N ALA A 46 1.16 11.84 -0.42
CA ALA A 46 0.65 13.14 -0.81
C ALA A 46 -0.77 13.43 -0.25
N ARG A 47 -1.60 12.40 -0.04
CA ARG A 47 -2.96 12.56 0.54
C ARG A 47 -2.95 12.74 2.05
N PHE A 48 -1.91 12.26 2.72
CA PHE A 48 -1.74 12.33 4.16
C PHE A 48 -0.72 13.39 4.58
N GLU A 49 -0.49 14.43 3.75
CA GLU A 49 0.32 15.59 4.13
C GLU A 49 1.75 15.24 4.64
N ASN A 50 2.39 14.19 4.12
CA ASN A 50 3.71 13.71 4.57
C ASN A 50 3.73 13.06 5.96
N LEU A 51 2.59 12.58 6.46
CA LEU A 51 2.48 11.80 7.70
C LEU A 51 3.04 10.37 7.57
N VAL A 52 3.43 9.96 6.37
CA VAL A 52 4.18 8.74 6.10
C VAL A 52 5.50 9.09 5.40
N ASN A 53 6.55 8.33 5.65
CA ASN A 53 7.83 8.49 4.98
C ASN A 53 7.96 7.39 3.92
N VAL A 54 8.18 7.79 2.68
CA VAL A 54 8.39 6.88 1.56
C VAL A 54 9.82 7.04 1.08
N ASN A 55 10.51 5.92 0.92
CA ASN A 55 11.87 5.87 0.44
C ASN A 55 12.11 4.58 -0.36
N GLU A 56 13.34 4.39 -0.83
CA GLU A 56 13.79 3.24 -1.61
C GLU A 56 13.63 1.88 -0.90
N THR A 57 13.48 1.86 0.43
CA THR A 57 13.21 0.63 1.21
C THR A 57 11.72 0.36 1.37
N GLY A 58 10.88 1.40 1.33
CA GLY A 58 9.42 1.28 1.36
C GLY A 58 8.71 2.43 2.06
N LEU A 59 7.58 2.12 2.71
CA LEU A 59 6.73 3.10 3.40
C LEU A 59 6.77 2.90 4.90
N ILE A 60 6.91 3.98 5.66
CA ILE A 60 6.97 3.97 7.12
C ILE A 60 5.96 4.99 7.66
N ILE A 61 5.06 4.57 8.53
CA ILE A 61 4.15 5.47 9.23
C ILE A 61 4.93 6.20 10.34
N LEU A 62 4.94 7.53 10.29
CA LEU A 62 5.60 8.34 11.32
C LEU A 62 4.89 8.20 12.67
N TYR A 63 5.60 8.46 13.77
CA TYR A 63 5.05 8.32 15.12
C TYR A 63 3.77 9.14 15.32
N GLU A 64 3.72 10.33 14.73
CA GLU A 64 2.60 11.27 14.76
C GLU A 64 1.33 10.70 14.09
N ALA A 65 1.49 9.76 13.17
CA ALA A 65 0.42 9.15 12.38
C ALA A 65 -0.02 7.77 12.87
N ARG A 66 0.49 7.30 14.01
CA ARG A 66 0.13 6.01 14.63
C ARG A 66 -1.34 5.79 15.01
N PRO A 67 -2.20 6.81 15.24
CA PRO A 67 -3.64 6.57 15.40
C PRO A 67 -4.38 6.39 14.05
N LEU A 68 -3.74 6.70 12.93
CA LEU A 68 -4.32 6.69 11.58
C LEU A 68 -4.04 5.45 10.70
N PRO A 69 -3.33 4.36 11.11
CA PRO A 69 -3.08 3.21 10.24
C PRO A 69 -4.33 2.63 9.58
N PRO A 70 -5.50 2.51 10.26
CA PRO A 70 -6.71 2.02 9.59
C PRO A 70 -7.17 2.91 8.43
N ILE A 71 -6.97 4.23 8.54
CA ILE A 71 -7.33 5.22 7.51
C ILE A 71 -6.32 5.15 6.35
N ILE A 72 -5.03 5.08 6.66
CA ILE A 72 -3.96 4.94 5.66
C ILE A 72 -4.06 3.61 4.91
N ALA A 73 -4.30 2.52 5.63
CA ALA A 73 -4.48 1.18 5.06
C ALA A 73 -5.67 1.13 4.08
N ARG A 74 -6.76 1.85 4.38
CA ARG A 74 -7.96 1.88 3.53
C ARG A 74 -7.71 2.50 2.14
N GLU A 75 -6.73 3.38 2.02
CA GLU A 75 -6.35 3.90 0.70
C GLU A 75 -5.86 2.76 -0.20
N PHE A 76 -5.10 1.81 0.34
CA PHE A 76 -4.60 0.64 -0.40
C PHE A 76 -5.69 -0.35 -0.80
N ASP A 77 -6.76 -0.46 -0.02
CA ASP A 77 -7.95 -1.25 -0.35
C ASP A 77 -8.72 -0.64 -1.55
N THR A 78 -8.86 0.70 -1.58
CA THR A 78 -9.62 1.42 -2.61
C THR A 78 -9.00 1.29 -4.01
N TYR A 79 -7.68 1.12 -4.08
CA TYR A 79 -6.96 0.82 -5.33
C TYR A 79 -7.34 -0.54 -5.93
N SER A 80 -7.88 -1.49 -5.15
CA SER A 80 -8.37 -2.78 -5.69
C SER A 80 -9.48 -2.57 -6.75
N LEU A 81 -10.28 -1.52 -6.58
CA LEU A 81 -11.47 -1.25 -7.40
C LEU A 81 -11.22 -0.36 -8.61
N SER A 82 -10.14 0.43 -8.62
CA SER A 82 -9.99 1.55 -9.57
C SER A 82 -9.01 1.30 -10.72
N ASP A 83 -8.10 0.32 -10.60
CA ASP A 83 -7.09 0.05 -11.65
C ASP A 83 -7.38 -1.22 -12.47
N THR A 84 -8.30 -2.08 -12.03
CA THR A 84 -8.66 -3.30 -12.77
C THR A 84 -9.90 -3.06 -13.63
N GLY A 85 -9.69 -2.69 -14.90
CA GLY A 85 -10.69 -2.81 -15.95
C GLY A 85 -11.05 -4.27 -16.25
N HIS A 86 -11.63 -5.00 -15.28
CA HIS A 86 -12.37 -6.22 -15.56
C HIS A 86 -13.75 -6.15 -14.92
N SER A 87 -14.70 -5.85 -15.80
CA SER A 87 -16.09 -6.28 -15.75
C SER A 87 -16.23 -7.63 -15.05
N TYR A 88 -16.78 -7.62 -13.84
CA TYR A 88 -17.56 -8.74 -13.33
C TYR A 88 -19.01 -8.27 -13.21
N ALA A 89 -19.63 -8.13 -14.38
CA ALA A 89 -21.06 -8.28 -14.54
C ALA A 89 -21.28 -9.56 -15.36
N THR A 90 -21.55 -10.67 -14.69
CA THR A 90 -22.39 -11.79 -15.14
C THR A 90 -22.85 -12.59 -13.94
#